data_AF-A0A428D988-F1
#
_entry.id   AF-A0A428D988-F1
#
_cell.length_a   1.000
_cell.length_b   1.000
_cell.length_c   1.000
_cell.angle_alpha   90.00
_cell.angle_beta   90.00
_cell.angle_gamma   90.00
#
_symmetry.space_group_name_H-M   'P 1'
#
loop_
_entity.id
_entity.type
_entity.pdbx_description
1 polymer ?
#
loop_
_entity_poly.entity_id
_entity_poly.type
_entity_poly.pdbx_seq_one_letter_code
_entity_poly.pdbx_strand_id
1 'polypeptide(L)'
;MSNSNLKTFDNFYADLAQAAYTFRPSNFPPQNNSGKFREFDFSNDGYMWDKDGNITEITKGGKKLPHDGKVYFQPDPELHTVEDKIKLQVGDPGGGVHQEEPPIKLYQKGLLTDEKAGFNAYYLTDTPTLTNDTTKTYMAIRGSDAISYENWNDWIDNDAKFALNHIHTPQAKLATAGMKAKIAEMREKAPLATMDITGHSLGTIVSAQGIAGLTDEELKKIGKVVLFDGPDTTKSLKKMGLSDEKIQKISEKIEYYVNPFDIVGMLNREHTIAKLPG
;
A
#
# COMPACT_ATOMS: atom_id res chain seq x y z
N MET A 1 5.12 17.52 -16.38
CA MET A 1 4.52 16.18 -16.25
C MET A 1 4.99 15.62 -14.92
N SER A 2 4.17 15.72 -13.88
CA SER A 2 4.51 15.17 -12.56
C SER A 2 4.26 13.67 -12.58
N ASN A 3 5.32 12.88 -12.66
CA ASN A 3 5.27 11.43 -12.45
C ASN A 3 4.87 11.04 -11.01
N SER A 4 4.62 12.00 -10.12
CA SER A 4 4.00 11.78 -8.79
C SER A 4 2.57 11.24 -8.85
N ASN A 5 1.94 11.23 -10.02
CA ASN A 5 0.62 10.67 -10.23
C ASN A 5 0.75 9.42 -11.09
N LEU A 6 0.75 8.23 -10.47
CA LEU A 6 0.85 6.91 -11.12
C LEU A 6 -0.37 6.53 -12.00
N LYS A 7 -1.14 7.51 -12.50
CA LYS A 7 -2.34 7.30 -13.34
C LYS A 7 -1.97 6.97 -14.79
N THR A 8 -1.20 5.91 -15.00
CA THR A 8 -0.92 5.33 -16.32
C THR A 8 -1.09 3.82 -16.26
N PHE A 9 -1.25 3.13 -17.40
CA PHE A 9 -1.22 1.65 -17.49
C PHE A 9 0.02 1.15 -18.23
N ASP A 10 1.14 1.86 -18.09
CA ASP A 10 2.39 1.55 -18.79
C ASP A 10 3.33 0.65 -17.97
N ASN A 11 3.09 0.55 -16.65
CA ASN A 11 3.89 -0.26 -15.74
C ASN A 11 2.97 -1.00 -14.77
N PHE A 12 2.91 -2.30 -14.92
CA PHE A 12 2.03 -3.17 -14.14
C PHE A 12 2.14 -3.00 -12.61
N TYR A 13 3.34 -2.75 -12.06
CA TYR A 13 3.47 -2.51 -10.63
C TYR A 13 2.95 -1.12 -10.24
N ALA A 14 3.14 -0.11 -11.09
CA ALA A 14 2.54 1.20 -10.90
C ALA A 14 1.01 1.10 -10.94
N ASP A 15 0.45 0.27 -11.83
CA ASP A 15 -0.98 0.02 -12.00
C ASP A 15 -1.59 -0.55 -10.73
N LEU A 16 -0.94 -1.57 -10.16
CA LEU A 16 -1.30 -2.16 -8.88
C LEU A 16 -1.18 -1.13 -7.73
N ALA A 17 -0.10 -0.34 -7.70
CA ALA A 17 0.11 0.67 -6.66
C ALA A 17 -0.92 1.79 -6.72
N GLN A 18 -1.30 2.28 -7.92
CA GLN A 18 -2.36 3.27 -8.06
C GLN A 18 -3.72 2.67 -7.71
N ALA A 19 -4.00 1.43 -8.09
CA ALA A 19 -5.28 0.79 -7.85
C ALA A 19 -5.57 0.62 -6.34
N ALA A 20 -4.55 0.61 -5.49
CA ALA A 20 -4.72 0.64 -4.04
C ALA A 20 -5.40 1.92 -3.52
N TYR A 21 -5.37 3.03 -4.26
CA TYR A 21 -5.95 4.31 -3.85
C TYR A 21 -7.40 4.48 -4.26
N THR A 22 -8.14 5.26 -3.48
CA THR A 22 -9.47 5.73 -3.88
C THR A 22 -9.35 6.72 -5.06
N PHE A 23 -10.42 6.84 -5.87
CA PHE A 23 -10.46 7.75 -7.01
C PHE A 23 -9.37 7.48 -8.06
N ARG A 24 -9.19 6.21 -8.41
CA ARG A 24 -8.37 5.74 -9.53
C ARG A 24 -9.22 4.89 -10.49
N PRO A 25 -8.88 4.84 -11.80
CA PRO A 25 -9.75 4.26 -12.83
C PRO A 25 -10.07 2.77 -12.64
N SER A 26 -9.20 2.02 -11.94
CA SER A 26 -9.37 0.59 -11.66
C SER A 26 -9.03 0.29 -10.21
N ASN A 27 -9.73 0.93 -9.27
CA ASN A 27 -9.38 0.90 -7.86
C ASN A 27 -9.93 -0.31 -7.08
N PHE A 28 -9.14 -0.80 -6.13
CA PHE A 28 -9.44 -1.93 -5.24
C PHE A 28 -10.35 -1.60 -4.05
N PRO A 29 -10.26 -0.44 -3.37
CA PRO A 29 -11.01 -0.17 -2.14
C PRO A 29 -12.52 -0.47 -2.22
N PRO A 30 -13.30 0.00 -3.21
CA PRO A 30 -14.74 -0.28 -3.28
C PRO A 30 -15.06 -1.72 -3.69
N GLN A 31 -14.06 -2.47 -4.15
CA GLN A 31 -14.18 -3.85 -4.60
C GLN A 31 -13.80 -4.85 -3.48
N ASN A 32 -13.24 -4.34 -2.37
CA ASN A 32 -12.81 -5.14 -1.23
C ASN A 32 -14.00 -5.87 -0.60
N ASN A 33 -13.85 -7.17 -0.38
CA ASN A 33 -14.94 -8.01 0.10
C ASN A 33 -14.40 -9.31 0.73
N SER A 34 -15.28 -10.05 1.41
CA SER A 34 -14.91 -11.25 2.16
C SER A 34 -15.18 -12.59 1.46
N GLY A 35 -15.82 -12.60 0.28
CA GLY A 35 -16.38 -13.84 -0.27
C GLY A 35 -16.05 -14.18 -1.72
N LYS A 36 -15.67 -13.22 -2.56
CA LYS A 36 -15.49 -13.44 -4.00
C LYS A 36 -14.28 -12.69 -4.52
N PHE A 37 -13.52 -13.35 -5.39
CA PHE A 37 -12.49 -12.69 -6.16
C PHE A 37 -13.11 -11.76 -7.21
N ARG A 38 -12.33 -10.81 -7.71
CA ARG A 38 -12.71 -9.93 -8.83
C ARG A 38 -11.58 -9.81 -9.83
N GLU A 39 -11.90 -9.92 -11.11
CA GLU A 39 -10.95 -9.70 -12.21
C GLU A 39 -10.72 -8.19 -12.40
N PHE A 40 -9.45 -7.83 -12.55
CA PHE A 40 -8.99 -6.53 -12.99
C PHE A 40 -8.17 -6.72 -14.25
N ASP A 41 -8.45 -5.91 -15.27
CA ASP A 41 -7.79 -5.97 -16.57
C ASP A 41 -7.24 -4.59 -16.94
N PHE A 42 -5.96 -4.39 -16.69
CA PHE A 42 -5.24 -3.14 -16.98
C PHE A 42 -4.89 -2.98 -18.46
N SER A 43 -5.20 -3.98 -19.31
CA SER A 43 -5.07 -3.84 -20.77
C SER A 43 -6.23 -3.06 -21.39
N ASN A 44 -7.34 -2.90 -20.67
CA ASN A 44 -8.49 -2.10 -21.09
C ASN A 44 -8.33 -0.64 -20.67
N ASP A 45 -8.98 0.26 -21.40
CA ASP A 45 -9.09 1.66 -21.02
C ASP A 45 -9.79 1.77 -19.65
N GLY A 46 -9.20 2.56 -18.75
CA GLY A 46 -9.75 2.89 -17.44
C GLY A 46 -10.47 4.24 -17.47
N TYR A 47 -11.57 4.36 -16.75
CA TYR A 47 -12.45 5.54 -16.81
C TYR A 47 -12.68 6.13 -15.42
N MET A 48 -12.47 7.44 -15.30
CA MET A 48 -12.89 8.22 -14.13
C MET A 48 -14.21 8.92 -14.42
N TRP A 49 -15.14 8.82 -13.48
CA TRP A 49 -16.48 9.39 -13.59
C TRP A 49 -16.67 10.48 -12.54
N ASP A 50 -17.31 11.58 -12.91
CA ASP A 50 -17.82 12.55 -11.93
C ASP A 50 -19.13 12.05 -11.27
N LYS A 51 -19.68 12.85 -10.36
CA LYS A 51 -20.93 12.54 -9.66
C LYS A 51 -22.16 12.53 -10.60
N ASP A 52 -22.05 13.19 -11.75
CA ASP A 52 -23.13 13.31 -12.73
C ASP A 52 -23.05 12.20 -13.79
N GLY A 53 -22.07 11.30 -13.68
CA GLY A 53 -21.88 10.17 -14.60
C GLY A 53 -21.17 10.54 -15.90
N ASN A 54 -20.47 11.68 -15.95
CA ASN A 54 -19.63 12.02 -17.10
C ASN A 54 -18.21 11.51 -16.92
N ILE A 55 -17.60 11.08 -18.03
CA ILE A 55 -16.19 10.69 -18.05
C ILE A 55 -15.34 11.97 -17.92
N THR A 56 -14.54 12.03 -16.86
CA THR A 56 -13.63 13.16 -16.57
C THR A 56 -12.20 12.88 -17.02
N GLU A 57 -11.78 11.61 -17.01
CA GLU A 57 -10.43 11.19 -17.37
C GLU A 57 -10.48 9.78 -17.96
N ILE A 58 -9.66 9.54 -18.99
CA ILE A 58 -9.47 8.22 -19.60
C ILE A 58 -8.00 7.86 -19.47
N THR A 59 -7.70 6.74 -18.80
CA THR A 59 -6.38 6.13 -18.77
C THR A 59 -6.34 5.05 -19.85
N LYS A 60 -5.42 5.18 -20.80
CA LYS A 60 -5.31 4.21 -21.89
C LYS A 60 -4.81 2.86 -21.41
N GLY A 61 -5.43 1.80 -21.93
CA GLY A 61 -5.07 0.42 -21.65
C GLY A 61 -3.60 0.13 -21.95
N GLY A 62 -2.96 -0.60 -21.04
CA GLY A 62 -1.58 -0.99 -21.15
C GLY A 62 -1.33 -1.99 -22.26
N LYS A 63 -0.13 -1.94 -22.84
CA LYS A 63 0.30 -2.90 -23.88
C LYS A 63 1.45 -3.74 -23.36
N LYS A 64 1.40 -5.06 -23.61
CA LYS A 64 2.44 -6.03 -23.23
C LYS A 64 2.70 -6.08 -21.71
N LEU A 65 1.62 -5.98 -20.92
CA LEU A 65 1.68 -6.15 -19.47
C LEU A 65 1.86 -7.65 -19.11
N PRO A 66 2.46 -7.96 -17.95
CA PRO A 66 2.41 -9.30 -17.37
C PRO A 66 0.98 -9.84 -17.32
N HIS A 67 0.83 -11.15 -17.57
CA HIS A 67 -0.48 -11.83 -17.56
C HIS A 67 -1.54 -11.15 -18.44
N ASP A 68 -1.10 -10.55 -19.55
CA ASP A 68 -1.95 -9.76 -20.46
C ASP A 68 -2.71 -8.62 -19.76
N GLY A 69 -2.17 -8.13 -18.63
CA GLY A 69 -2.79 -7.08 -17.81
C GLY A 69 -3.84 -7.60 -16.83
N LYS A 70 -4.10 -8.91 -16.79
CA LYS A 70 -5.16 -9.51 -15.97
C LYS A 70 -4.65 -10.02 -14.64
N VAL A 71 -5.37 -9.67 -13.58
CA VAL A 71 -5.16 -10.17 -12.22
C VAL A 71 -6.48 -10.33 -11.48
N TYR A 72 -6.45 -11.17 -10.46
CA TYR A 72 -7.64 -11.51 -9.69
C TYR A 72 -7.45 -11.06 -8.24
N PHE A 73 -8.15 -10.00 -7.88
CA PHE A 73 -8.19 -9.49 -6.52
C PHE A 73 -8.89 -10.50 -5.61
N GLN A 74 -8.16 -11.07 -4.66
CA GLN A 74 -8.63 -12.12 -3.78
C GLN A 74 -9.40 -11.53 -2.58
N PRO A 75 -10.43 -12.22 -2.08
CA PRO A 75 -11.18 -11.77 -0.91
C PRO A 75 -10.34 -11.87 0.36
N ASP A 76 -10.71 -11.07 1.35
CA ASP A 76 -10.23 -11.16 2.74
C ASP A 76 -11.37 -11.71 3.62
N PRO A 77 -11.38 -13.01 3.95
CA PRO A 77 -12.47 -13.63 4.72
C PRO A 77 -12.67 -13.00 6.11
N GLU A 78 -11.66 -12.33 6.65
CA GLU A 78 -11.73 -11.65 7.95
C GLU A 78 -12.29 -10.23 7.83
N LEU A 79 -12.56 -9.73 6.62
CA LEU A 79 -13.07 -8.38 6.39
C LEU A 79 -14.48 -8.19 6.97
N HIS A 80 -14.62 -7.24 7.88
CA HIS A 80 -15.87 -6.83 8.52
C HIS A 80 -15.86 -5.34 8.88
N THR A 81 -17.05 -4.78 9.11
CA THR A 81 -17.22 -3.41 9.60
C THR A 81 -17.16 -3.38 11.13
N VAL A 82 -16.38 -2.46 11.68
CA VAL A 82 -16.28 -2.17 13.11
C VAL A 82 -16.90 -0.81 13.40
N GLU A 83 -17.74 -0.74 14.42
CA GLU A 83 -18.32 0.51 14.94
C GLU A 83 -17.44 1.08 16.05
N ASP A 84 -17.08 2.36 15.94
CA ASP A 84 -16.40 3.11 16.99
C ASP A 84 -17.28 4.26 17.49
N LYS A 85 -17.51 4.29 18.80
CA LYS A 85 -18.31 5.31 19.47
C LYS A 85 -17.38 6.36 20.05
N ILE A 86 -17.24 7.50 19.37
CA ILE A 86 -16.42 8.62 19.83
C ILE A 86 -17.20 9.48 20.84
N LYS A 87 -16.82 9.43 22.11
CA LYS A 87 -17.39 10.36 23.11
C LYS A 87 -16.93 11.79 22.81
N LEU A 88 -17.86 12.63 22.37
CA LEU A 88 -17.66 14.08 22.27
C LEU A 88 -17.97 14.72 23.63
N GLN A 89 -17.00 15.46 24.16
CA GLN A 89 -17.23 16.37 25.28
C GLN A 89 -17.42 17.77 24.72
N VAL A 90 -18.62 18.33 24.89
CA VAL A 90 -18.97 19.65 24.41
C VAL A 90 -19.06 20.60 25.60
N GLY A 91 -18.41 21.76 25.49
CA GLY A 91 -18.45 22.80 26.51
C GLY A 91 -19.77 23.57 26.46
N ASP A 92 -20.41 23.70 27.61
CA ASP A 92 -21.63 24.48 27.75
C ASP A 92 -21.32 25.98 27.86
N PRO A 93 -22.22 26.87 27.37
CA PRO A 93 -22.09 28.31 27.52
C PRO A 93 -21.95 28.79 28.99
N GLY A 94 -22.36 27.97 29.96
CA GLY A 94 -22.26 28.23 31.40
C GLY A 94 -20.99 27.69 32.08
N GLY A 95 -20.03 27.14 31.33
CA GLY A 95 -18.78 26.59 31.88
C GLY A 95 -18.85 25.12 32.35
N GLY A 96 -19.97 24.44 32.06
CA GLY A 96 -20.11 22.99 32.23
C GLY A 96 -19.57 22.21 31.02
N VAL A 97 -19.50 20.89 31.15
CA VAL A 97 -19.19 19.98 30.04
C VAL A 97 -20.26 18.89 30.01
N HIS A 98 -20.91 18.68 28.88
CA HIS A 98 -21.82 17.56 28.69
C HIS A 98 -21.29 16.59 27.64
N GLN A 99 -21.73 15.33 27.72
CA GLN A 99 -21.44 14.32 26.70
C GLN A 99 -22.60 14.31 25.71
N GLU A 100 -22.30 14.57 24.44
CA GLU A 100 -23.24 14.31 23.35
C GLU A 100 -23.16 12.83 22.94
N GLU A 101 -24.25 12.30 22.39
CA GLU A 101 -24.22 10.97 21.79
C GLU A 101 -23.22 10.96 20.62
N PRO A 102 -22.25 10.02 20.61
CA PRO A 102 -21.22 9.96 19.57
C PRO A 102 -21.76 9.88 18.14
N PRO A 103 -21.10 10.51 17.16
CA PRO A 103 -21.15 9.99 15.80
C PRO A 103 -20.54 8.57 15.82
N ILE A 104 -21.27 7.61 15.27
CA ILE A 104 -20.74 6.26 15.02
C ILE A 104 -19.82 6.36 13.81
N LYS A 105 -18.51 6.13 14.01
CA LYS A 105 -17.59 5.96 12.89
C LYS A 105 -17.49 4.47 12.56
N LEU A 106 -17.65 4.16 11.27
CA LEU A 106 -17.53 2.82 10.75
C LEU A 106 -16.15 2.68 10.09
N TYR A 107 -15.47 1.58 10.39
CA TYR A 107 -14.16 1.25 9.83
C TYR A 107 -14.17 -0.18 9.30
N GLN A 108 -13.54 -0.41 8.15
CA GLN A 108 -13.24 -1.76 7.69
C GLN A 108 -12.04 -2.33 8.44
N LYS A 109 -12.15 -3.61 8.81
CA LYS A 109 -11.09 -4.37 9.46
C LYS A 109 -11.07 -5.81 8.95
N GLY A 110 -9.88 -6.34 8.69
CA GLY A 110 -9.62 -7.71 8.25
C GLY A 110 -8.14 -8.04 8.39
N LEU A 111 -7.67 -9.09 7.72
CA LEU A 111 -6.25 -9.48 7.72
C LEU A 111 -5.38 -8.43 7.01
N LEU A 112 -5.87 -7.90 5.89
CA LEU A 112 -5.14 -6.95 5.03
C LEU A 112 -5.71 -5.52 5.12
N THR A 113 -6.61 -5.26 6.07
CA THR A 113 -7.26 -3.95 6.23
C THR A 113 -7.41 -3.63 7.72
N ASP A 114 -6.97 -2.44 8.12
CA ASP A 114 -7.32 -1.83 9.41
C ASP A 114 -7.39 -0.32 9.15
N GLU A 115 -8.58 0.15 8.76
CA GLU A 115 -8.77 1.56 8.39
C GLU A 115 -8.51 2.50 9.57
N LYS A 116 -8.77 2.04 10.80
CA LYS A 116 -8.49 2.82 12.00
C LYS A 116 -6.99 2.98 12.24
N ALA A 117 -6.19 1.97 11.91
CA ALA A 117 -4.73 2.05 11.93
C ALA A 117 -4.12 2.66 10.65
N GLY A 118 -4.96 3.04 9.66
CA GLY A 118 -4.51 3.55 8.36
C GLY A 118 -3.87 2.49 7.46
N PHE A 119 -4.06 1.20 7.74
CA PHE A 119 -3.45 0.11 6.97
C PHE A 119 -4.44 -0.46 5.94
N ASN A 120 -4.04 -0.48 4.67
CA ASN A 120 -4.78 -1.09 3.58
C ASN A 120 -3.81 -1.80 2.62
N ALA A 121 -4.00 -3.08 2.43
CA ALA A 121 -3.28 -3.89 1.47
C ALA A 121 -4.25 -4.77 0.69
N TYR A 122 -3.87 -5.08 -0.56
CA TYR A 122 -4.71 -5.83 -1.49
C TYR A 122 -3.89 -6.99 -2.05
N TYR A 123 -4.43 -8.20 -1.94
CA TYR A 123 -3.77 -9.42 -2.39
C TYR A 123 -4.39 -9.90 -3.70
N LEU A 124 -3.56 -10.08 -4.73
CA LEU A 124 -4.00 -10.51 -6.05
C LEU A 124 -3.22 -11.73 -6.52
N THR A 125 -3.77 -12.43 -7.49
CA THR A 125 -3.17 -13.63 -8.10
C THR A 125 -3.27 -13.55 -9.63
N ASP A 126 -2.41 -14.27 -10.32
CA ASP A 126 -2.46 -14.45 -11.78
C ASP A 126 -3.52 -15.48 -12.25
N THR A 127 -4.15 -16.17 -11.30
CA THR A 127 -5.28 -17.09 -11.51
C THR A 127 -6.49 -16.67 -10.68
N PRO A 128 -7.74 -17.00 -11.06
CA PRO A 128 -8.95 -16.61 -10.32
C PRO A 128 -8.94 -16.97 -8.83
N THR A 129 -8.38 -18.13 -8.51
CA THR A 129 -8.18 -18.61 -7.15
C THR A 129 -6.74 -19.10 -6.98
N LEU A 130 -6.26 -19.10 -5.73
CA LEU A 130 -4.94 -19.59 -5.40
C LEU A 130 -4.88 -21.13 -5.53
N THR A 131 -4.12 -21.62 -6.50
CA THR A 131 -4.00 -23.04 -6.84
C THR A 131 -2.57 -23.39 -7.26
N ASN A 132 -2.29 -24.66 -7.58
CA ASN A 132 -0.98 -25.08 -8.05
C ASN A 132 -0.60 -24.47 -9.42
N ASP A 133 -1.58 -23.99 -10.18
CA ASP A 133 -1.36 -23.31 -11.46
C ASP A 133 -0.98 -21.83 -11.27
N THR A 134 -1.17 -21.28 -10.07
CA THR A 134 -0.74 -19.92 -9.75
C THR A 134 0.78 -19.84 -9.82
N THR A 135 1.31 -18.93 -10.64
CA THR A 135 2.76 -18.69 -10.74
C THR A 135 3.18 -17.42 -10.02
N LYS A 136 2.27 -16.44 -9.95
CA LYS A 136 2.50 -15.13 -9.37
C LYS A 136 1.35 -14.66 -8.50
N THR A 137 1.72 -14.10 -7.36
CA THR A 137 0.82 -13.37 -6.48
C THR A 137 1.36 -11.96 -6.27
N TYR A 138 0.49 -11.04 -5.91
CA TYR A 138 0.82 -9.64 -5.77
C TYR A 138 0.24 -9.09 -4.47
N MET A 139 0.98 -8.21 -3.81
CA MET A 139 0.50 -7.42 -2.70
C MET A 139 0.69 -5.94 -2.99
N ALA A 140 -0.41 -5.21 -3.18
CA ALA A 140 -0.40 -3.77 -3.31
C ALA A 140 -0.67 -3.13 -1.94
N ILE A 141 0.26 -2.35 -1.42
CA ILE A 141 0.14 -1.69 -0.12
C ILE A 141 -0.11 -0.20 -0.34
N ARG A 142 -1.26 0.28 0.15
CA ARG A 142 -1.66 1.68 0.03
C ARG A 142 -0.79 2.55 0.95
N GLY A 143 -0.28 3.66 0.41
CA GLY A 143 0.22 4.75 1.24
C GLY A 143 -0.93 5.64 1.76
N SER A 144 -0.58 6.72 2.45
CA SER A 144 -1.59 7.71 2.85
C SER A 144 -2.17 8.43 1.62
N ASP A 145 -3.46 8.73 1.64
CA ASP A 145 -4.17 9.46 0.57
C ASP A 145 -3.61 10.89 0.50
N ALA A 146 -2.63 11.10 -0.39
CA ALA A 146 -2.00 12.37 -0.80
C ALA A 146 -1.65 13.39 0.31
N ILE A 147 -0.45 13.95 0.23
CA ILE A 147 -0.11 15.11 1.07
C ILE A 147 -0.76 16.36 0.45
N SER A 148 -1.89 16.81 1.00
CA SER A 148 -2.47 18.12 0.72
C SER A 148 -1.96 19.15 1.74
N TYR A 149 -2.05 20.45 1.47
CA TYR A 149 -1.66 21.49 2.44
C TYR A 149 -2.42 21.36 3.79
N GLU A 150 -3.63 20.80 3.74
CA GLU A 150 -4.51 20.54 4.89
C GLU A 150 -4.09 19.29 5.68
N ASN A 151 -3.67 18.23 4.98
CA ASN A 151 -3.20 16.99 5.60
C ASN A 151 -1.68 16.97 5.82
N TRP A 152 -0.97 18.04 5.43
CA TRP A 152 0.48 18.17 5.56
C TRP A 152 0.91 18.19 7.02
N ASN A 153 0.12 18.82 7.90
CA ASN A 153 0.41 18.84 9.33
C ASN A 153 0.23 17.44 9.95
N ASP A 154 -0.85 16.72 9.64
CA ASP A 154 -1.08 15.35 10.13
C ASP A 154 -0.05 14.36 9.56
N TRP A 155 0.29 14.53 8.28
CA TRP A 155 1.36 13.78 7.62
C TRP A 155 2.73 14.08 8.23
N ILE A 156 3.11 15.35 8.48
CA ILE A 156 4.37 15.70 9.15
C ILE A 156 4.38 15.17 10.59
N ASP A 157 3.26 15.34 11.31
CA ASP A 157 3.18 15.05 12.72
C ASP A 157 3.11 13.56 13.04
N ASN A 158 2.56 12.72 12.18
CA ASN A 158 2.43 11.29 12.46
C ASN A 158 3.29 10.45 11.52
N ASP A 159 3.17 10.63 10.20
CA ASP A 159 3.79 9.73 9.22
C ASP A 159 5.23 10.10 8.84
N ALA A 160 5.52 11.39 8.66
CA ALA A 160 6.88 11.87 8.40
C ALA A 160 7.75 11.69 9.65
N LYS A 161 7.19 11.69 10.87
CA LYS A 161 7.96 11.26 12.05
C LYS A 161 8.47 9.83 11.90
N PHE A 162 7.72 8.89 11.31
CA PHE A 162 8.26 7.55 11.05
C PHE A 162 9.34 7.56 9.97
N ALA A 163 9.16 8.32 8.89
CA ALA A 163 10.14 8.44 7.82
C ALA A 163 11.44 9.13 8.29
N LEU A 164 11.33 10.27 8.97
CA LEU A 164 12.41 11.14 9.45
C LEU A 164 13.08 10.59 10.71
N ASN A 165 12.31 10.00 11.64
CA ASN A 165 12.88 9.36 12.83
C ASN A 165 13.23 7.89 12.58
N HIS A 166 12.95 7.36 11.39
CA HIS A 166 13.30 6.02 10.94
C HIS A 166 12.69 4.90 11.83
N ILE A 167 11.49 5.12 12.37
CA ILE A 167 10.83 4.24 13.35
C ILE A 167 10.02 3.13 12.65
N HIS A 168 9.97 1.94 13.26
CA HIS A 168 9.11 0.85 12.81
C HIS A 168 7.63 1.21 12.94
N THR A 169 6.92 1.27 11.81
CA THR A 169 5.52 1.70 11.74
C THR A 169 4.57 0.63 12.28
N PRO A 170 3.49 0.99 12.98
CA PRO A 170 2.43 0.04 13.35
C PRO A 170 1.86 -0.70 12.13
N GLN A 171 1.70 0.00 11.01
CA GLN A 171 1.21 -0.54 9.74
C GLN A 171 2.15 -1.63 9.20
N ALA A 172 3.47 -1.51 9.37
CA ALA A 172 4.41 -2.55 8.95
C ALA A 172 4.27 -3.85 9.74
N LYS A 173 3.84 -3.80 11.01
CA LYS A 173 3.53 -5.02 11.78
C LYS A 173 2.32 -5.74 11.21
N LEU A 174 1.28 -4.98 10.85
CA LEU A 174 0.08 -5.50 10.20
C LEU A 174 0.43 -6.09 8.81
N ALA A 175 1.23 -5.37 8.03
CA ALA A 175 1.73 -5.85 6.75
C ALA A 175 2.55 -7.14 6.89
N THR A 176 3.43 -7.22 7.89
CA THR A 176 4.19 -8.45 8.19
C THR A 176 3.24 -9.62 8.49
N ALA A 177 2.24 -9.41 9.34
CA ALA A 177 1.26 -10.45 9.69
C ALA A 177 0.48 -10.93 8.45
N GLY A 178 -0.02 -9.99 7.64
CA GLY A 178 -0.71 -10.29 6.38
C GLY A 178 0.18 -11.06 5.40
N MET A 179 1.43 -10.64 5.22
CA MET A 179 2.41 -11.34 4.37
C MET A 179 2.66 -12.77 4.86
N LYS A 180 2.85 -12.98 6.17
CA LYS A 180 3.07 -14.32 6.73
C LYS A 180 1.87 -15.24 6.50
N ALA A 181 0.66 -14.74 6.72
CA ALA A 181 -0.56 -15.50 6.46
C ALA A 181 -0.69 -15.88 4.97
N LYS A 182 -0.45 -14.94 4.05
CA LYS A 182 -0.50 -15.22 2.61
C LYS A 182 0.63 -16.13 2.13
N ILE A 183 1.83 -16.00 2.69
CA ILE A 183 2.94 -16.93 2.41
C ILE A 183 2.60 -18.35 2.89
N ALA A 184 1.98 -18.50 4.07
CA ALA A 184 1.54 -19.79 4.56
C ALA A 184 0.48 -20.42 3.63
N GLU A 185 -0.52 -19.63 3.22
CA GLU A 185 -1.53 -20.07 2.25
C GLU A 185 -0.91 -20.48 0.91
N MET A 186 0.05 -19.71 0.40
CA MET A 186 0.79 -20.03 -0.82
C MET A 186 1.62 -21.31 -0.68
N ARG A 187 2.25 -21.57 0.47
CA ARG A 187 3.02 -22.80 0.66
C ARG A 187 2.15 -24.05 0.55
N GLU A 188 0.89 -23.96 0.97
CA GLU A 188 -0.07 -25.05 0.88
C GLU A 188 -0.68 -25.20 -0.52
N LYS A 189 -1.17 -24.09 -1.09
CA LYS A 189 -2.01 -24.12 -2.30
C LYS A 189 -1.25 -23.84 -3.59
N ALA A 190 -0.15 -23.10 -3.52
CA ALA A 190 0.63 -22.61 -4.66
C ALA A 190 2.16 -22.63 -4.34
N PRO A 191 2.74 -23.80 -4.08
CA PRO A 191 4.08 -23.93 -3.50
C PRO A 191 5.19 -23.36 -4.41
N LEU A 192 4.95 -23.27 -5.73
CA LEU A 192 5.90 -22.70 -6.68
C LEU A 192 5.71 -21.19 -6.91
N ALA A 193 4.59 -20.62 -6.48
CA ALA A 193 4.31 -19.20 -6.67
C ALA A 193 5.21 -18.30 -5.81
N THR A 194 5.55 -17.13 -6.34
CA THR A 194 6.18 -16.03 -5.58
C THR A 194 5.22 -14.86 -5.43
N MET A 195 5.37 -14.11 -4.34
CA MET A 195 4.64 -12.87 -4.10
C MET A 195 5.51 -11.67 -4.45
N ASP A 196 5.08 -10.89 -5.44
CA ASP A 196 5.66 -9.57 -5.69
C ASP A 196 4.88 -8.52 -4.89
N ILE A 197 5.56 -7.46 -4.46
CA ILE A 197 4.97 -6.42 -3.61
C ILE A 197 5.14 -5.08 -4.30
N THR A 198 4.14 -4.21 -4.19
CA THR A 198 4.27 -2.83 -4.64
C THR A 198 3.64 -1.86 -3.64
N GLY A 199 4.18 -0.66 -3.62
CA GLY A 199 3.68 0.42 -2.79
C GLY A 199 4.12 1.77 -3.35
N HIS A 200 3.34 2.79 -3.04
CA HIS A 200 3.60 4.17 -3.43
C HIS A 200 3.61 5.08 -2.20
N SER A 201 4.40 6.15 -2.25
CA SER A 201 4.51 7.12 -1.15
C SER A 201 4.87 6.43 0.16
N LEU A 202 4.10 6.60 1.23
CA LEU A 202 4.35 5.92 2.52
C LEU A 202 4.14 4.39 2.47
N GLY A 203 3.41 3.89 1.48
CA GLY A 203 3.30 2.45 1.23
C GLY A 203 4.66 1.79 1.01
N THR A 204 5.69 2.54 0.60
CA THR A 204 7.06 2.01 0.47
C THR A 204 7.70 1.67 1.81
N ILE A 205 7.49 2.49 2.85
CA ILE A 205 7.98 2.22 4.21
C ILE A 205 7.30 0.95 4.72
N VAL A 206 5.97 0.90 4.61
CA VAL A 206 5.18 -0.24 5.09
C VAL A 206 5.60 -1.52 4.38
N SER A 207 5.84 -1.46 3.06
CA SER A 207 6.33 -2.59 2.27
C SER A 207 7.71 -3.07 2.71
N ALA A 208 8.69 -2.17 2.79
CA ALA A 208 10.07 -2.51 3.13
C ALA A 208 10.21 -2.99 4.58
N GLN A 209 9.54 -2.32 5.53
CA GLN A 209 9.51 -2.75 6.93
C GLN A 209 8.69 -4.03 7.13
N GLY A 210 7.65 -4.25 6.32
CA GLY A 210 6.83 -5.48 6.34
C GLY A 210 7.66 -6.71 5.98
N ILE A 211 8.41 -6.65 4.87
CA ILE A 211 9.30 -7.76 4.48
C ILE A 211 10.47 -7.94 5.45
N ALA A 212 10.89 -6.87 6.15
CA ALA A 212 11.92 -6.96 7.18
C ALA A 212 11.49 -7.80 8.40
N GLY A 213 10.18 -7.91 8.66
CA GLY A 213 9.62 -8.78 9.69
C GLY A 213 9.53 -10.27 9.31
N LEU A 214 9.90 -10.62 8.08
CA LEU A 214 9.89 -12.00 7.57
C LEU A 214 11.20 -12.73 7.90
N THR A 215 11.07 -14.02 8.22
CA THR A 215 12.20 -14.96 8.30
C THR A 215 12.88 -15.13 6.95
N ASP A 216 14.09 -15.69 6.93
CA ASP A 216 14.81 -15.93 5.65
C ASP A 216 14.04 -16.91 4.74
N GLU A 217 13.37 -17.92 5.30
CA GLU A 217 12.54 -18.86 4.53
C GLU A 217 11.25 -18.21 4.00
N GLU A 218 10.65 -17.28 4.72
CA GLU A 218 9.51 -16.50 4.22
C GLU A 218 9.95 -15.51 3.15
N LEU A 219 11.12 -14.89 3.31
CA LEU A 219 11.68 -13.94 2.35
C LEU A 219 11.96 -14.58 0.98
N LYS A 220 12.27 -15.89 0.93
CA LYS A 220 12.40 -16.64 -0.34
C LYS A 220 11.12 -16.67 -1.17
N LYS A 221 9.94 -16.56 -0.54
CA LYS A 221 8.65 -16.47 -1.24
C LYS A 221 8.37 -15.08 -1.81
N ILE A 222 9.13 -14.07 -1.42
CA ILE A 222 9.05 -12.73 -2.00
C ILE A 222 9.86 -12.71 -3.29
N GLY A 223 9.21 -12.39 -4.41
CA GLY A 223 9.87 -12.26 -5.72
C GLY A 223 10.56 -10.90 -5.84
N LYS A 224 9.79 -9.89 -6.28
CA LYS A 224 10.23 -8.49 -6.40
C LYS A 224 9.44 -7.56 -5.49
N VAL A 225 10.04 -6.46 -5.08
CA VAL A 225 9.39 -5.38 -4.34
C VAL A 225 9.61 -4.07 -5.08
N VAL A 226 8.58 -3.58 -5.77
CA VAL A 226 8.68 -2.42 -6.66
C VAL A 226 8.00 -1.21 -6.01
N LEU A 227 8.78 -0.20 -5.67
CA LEU A 227 8.38 0.91 -4.80
C LEU A 227 8.45 2.24 -5.55
N PHE A 228 7.38 3.03 -5.46
CA PHE A 228 7.22 4.27 -6.22
C PHE A 228 7.20 5.50 -5.30
N ASP A 229 8.01 6.51 -5.61
CA ASP A 229 7.98 7.85 -5.02
C ASP A 229 7.88 7.86 -3.48
N GLY A 230 8.59 6.92 -2.84
CA GLY A 230 8.64 6.80 -1.39
C GLY A 230 10.04 7.01 -0.83
N PRO A 231 10.16 7.31 0.48
CA PRO A 231 11.42 7.61 1.15
C PRO A 231 12.38 6.41 1.13
N ASP A 232 13.67 6.67 1.29
CA ASP A 232 14.68 5.62 1.48
C ASP A 232 14.54 5.02 2.88
N THR A 233 14.39 3.69 2.93
CA THR A 233 14.12 2.92 4.14
C THR A 233 15.37 2.37 4.81
N THR A 234 16.56 2.52 4.22
CA THR A 234 17.82 1.90 4.71
C THR A 234 18.10 2.24 6.17
N LYS A 235 18.01 3.52 6.54
CA LYS A 235 18.22 3.96 7.93
C LYS A 235 17.16 3.42 8.88
N SER A 236 15.93 3.23 8.40
CA SER A 236 14.84 2.66 9.18
C SER A 236 15.03 1.18 9.44
N LEU A 237 15.48 0.42 8.44
CA LEU A 237 15.81 -0.99 8.61
C LEU A 237 16.96 -1.17 9.63
N LYS A 238 17.97 -0.29 9.61
CA LYS A 238 19.03 -0.30 10.63
C LYS A 238 18.50 -0.02 12.03
N LYS A 239 17.60 0.96 12.20
CA LYS A 239 16.99 1.25 13.52
C LYS A 239 16.05 0.16 14.02
N MET A 240 15.51 -0.67 13.13
CA MET A 240 14.78 -1.88 13.50
C MET A 240 15.69 -2.98 14.07
N GLY A 241 17.02 -2.79 14.07
CA GLY A 241 17.98 -3.76 14.61
C GLY A 241 18.35 -4.88 13.64
N LEU A 242 18.07 -4.72 12.33
CA LEU A 242 18.49 -5.69 11.32
C LEU A 242 20.00 -5.64 11.11
N SER A 243 20.60 -6.81 10.85
CA SER A 243 21.99 -6.91 10.39
C SER A 243 22.15 -6.36 8.98
N ASP A 244 23.35 -5.88 8.65
CA ASP A 244 23.66 -5.40 7.29
C ASP A 244 23.43 -6.51 6.24
N GLU A 245 23.69 -7.78 6.57
CA GLU A 245 23.40 -8.92 5.68
C GLU A 245 21.89 -9.06 5.40
N LYS A 246 21.04 -8.94 6.42
CA LYS A 246 19.58 -9.02 6.23
C LYS A 246 19.07 -7.82 5.44
N ILE A 247 19.60 -6.63 5.69
CA ILE A 247 19.29 -5.42 4.91
C ILE A 247 19.69 -5.61 3.46
N GLN A 248 20.88 -6.15 3.18
CA GLN A 248 21.34 -6.43 1.83
C GLN A 248 20.40 -7.41 1.09
N LYS A 249 20.02 -8.53 1.73
CA LYS A 249 19.05 -9.50 1.16
C LYS A 249 17.70 -8.87 0.85
N ILE A 250 17.26 -7.92 1.67
CA ILE A 250 16.02 -7.17 1.45
C ILE A 250 16.19 -6.20 0.28
N SER A 251 17.28 -5.42 0.27
CA SER A 251 17.58 -4.44 -0.78
C SER A 251 17.73 -5.07 -2.16
N GLU A 252 18.27 -6.28 -2.27
CA GLU A 252 18.36 -7.04 -3.52
C GLU A 252 17.00 -7.38 -4.15
N LYS A 253 15.93 -7.35 -3.36
CA LYS A 253 14.55 -7.53 -3.83
C LYS A 253 13.86 -6.22 -4.16
N ILE A 254 14.35 -5.10 -3.64
CA ILE A 254 13.70 -3.80 -3.75
C ILE A 254 14.21 -3.05 -4.98
N GLU A 255 13.28 -2.59 -5.79
CA GLU A 255 13.51 -1.67 -6.89
C GLU A 255 12.74 -0.36 -6.63
N TYR A 256 13.44 0.76 -6.59
CA TYR A 256 12.84 2.08 -6.39
C TYR A 256 12.69 2.83 -7.71
N TYR A 257 11.48 3.26 -8.02
CA TYR A 257 11.17 4.25 -9.04
C TYR A 257 10.89 5.58 -8.36
N VAL A 258 11.72 6.57 -8.63
CA VAL A 258 11.64 7.85 -7.92
C VAL A 258 11.71 9.01 -8.89
N ASN A 259 10.72 9.89 -8.81
CA ASN A 259 10.73 11.19 -9.44
C ASN A 259 11.61 12.15 -8.62
N PRO A 260 12.68 12.73 -9.20
CA PRO A 260 13.60 13.62 -8.47
C PRO A 260 12.95 14.92 -7.99
N PHE A 261 11.78 15.27 -8.54
CA PHE A 261 10.98 16.42 -8.11
C PHE A 261 9.92 16.06 -7.06
N ASP A 262 9.83 14.79 -6.66
CA ASP A 262 8.92 14.35 -5.61
C ASP A 262 9.58 14.47 -4.22
N ILE A 263 8.98 15.29 -3.35
CA ILE A 263 9.55 15.58 -2.03
C ILE A 263 9.62 14.31 -1.17
N VAL A 264 8.60 13.45 -1.24
CA VAL A 264 8.52 12.22 -0.45
C VAL A 264 9.55 11.21 -0.95
N GLY A 265 9.62 11.05 -2.27
CA GLY A 265 10.64 10.26 -2.96
C GLY A 265 12.06 10.74 -2.66
N MET A 266 12.29 12.00 -2.35
CA MET A 266 13.65 12.51 -2.04
C MET A 266 14.03 12.39 -0.56
N LEU A 267 13.11 12.03 0.34
CA LEU A 267 13.43 11.88 1.76
C LEU A 267 14.43 10.74 2.02
N ASN A 268 15.32 10.98 2.99
CA ASN A 268 16.37 10.06 3.47
C ASN A 268 17.45 9.65 2.47
N ARG A 269 17.43 10.20 1.24
CA ARG A 269 18.45 9.95 0.23
C ARG A 269 19.59 10.95 0.38
N GLU A 270 20.83 10.46 0.37
CA GLU A 270 22.03 11.27 0.63
C GLU A 270 22.48 12.09 -0.59
N HIS A 271 22.16 11.64 -1.80
CA HIS A 271 22.45 12.34 -3.05
C HIS A 271 21.15 12.68 -3.76
N THR A 272 20.67 13.93 -3.61
CA THR A 272 19.48 14.46 -4.27
C THR A 272 19.83 15.75 -5.00
N ILE A 273 19.00 16.18 -5.96
CA ILE A 273 19.18 17.47 -6.65
C ILE A 273 19.18 18.68 -5.70
N ALA A 274 18.62 18.53 -4.48
CA ALA A 274 18.64 19.54 -3.43
C ALA A 274 19.90 19.50 -2.53
N LYS A 275 20.73 18.46 -2.67
CA LYS A 275 21.99 18.25 -1.93
C LYS A 275 23.06 17.72 -2.89
N LEU A 276 23.40 18.49 -3.91
CA LEU A 276 24.60 18.21 -4.71
C LEU A 276 25.83 18.53 -3.87
N PRO A 277 26.90 17.71 -3.92
CA PRO A 277 28.19 18.08 -3.34
C PRO A 277 28.70 19.34 -4.04
N GLY A 278 29.07 20.34 -3.25
CA GLY A 278 29.76 21.56 -3.72
C GLY A 278 31.21 21.30 -4.07
#